data_AF-A0A8X6FBB9-F1
#
_entry.id   AF-A0A8X6FBB9-F1
#
_cell.length_a   1.000
_cell.length_b   1.000
_cell.length_c   1.000
_cell.angle_alpha   90.00
_cell.angle_beta   90.00
_cell.angle_gamma   90.00
#
_symmetry.space_group_name_H-M   'P 1'
#
loop_
_entity.id
_entity.type
_entity.pdbx_description
1 polymer ?
#
loop_
_entity_poly.entity_id
_entity_poly.type
_entity_poly.pdbx_seq_one_letter_code
_entity_poly.pdbx_strand_id
1 'polypeptide(L)'
;MNRQNVMKWCRHFCEGRTDVHDEQGTGRPSVISDALFQRTEEAIRTNRRLKLKELHQIIPEVSMTTLYEVVTVRLGYRKLCEHWVPGGNLL
;
A
#
# COMPACT_ATOMS: atom_id res chain seq x y z
N MET A 1 -2.71 26.67 -18.68
CA MET A 1 -2.85 27.14 -17.29
C MET A 1 -4.32 27.47 -17.04
N ASN A 2 -5.02 26.78 -16.14
CA ASN A 2 -6.45 27.02 -15.87
C ASN A 2 -6.61 28.12 -14.80
N ARG A 3 -7.36 29.20 -15.10
CA ARG A 3 -7.61 30.34 -14.20
C ARG A 3 -8.16 29.94 -12.83
N GLN A 4 -8.99 28.89 -12.77
CA GLN A 4 -9.55 28.37 -11.51
C GLN A 4 -8.46 27.76 -10.62
N ASN A 5 -7.51 27.04 -11.21
CA ASN A 5 -6.38 26.47 -10.48
C ASN A 5 -5.48 27.57 -9.92
N VAL A 6 -5.21 28.61 -10.71
CA VAL A 6 -4.41 29.77 -10.28
C VAL A 6 -5.07 30.46 -9.07
N MET A 7 -6.38 30.69 -9.10
CA MET A 7 -7.11 31.28 -7.98
C MET A 7 -7.08 30.41 -6.72
N LYS A 8 -7.24 29.09 -6.88
CA LYS A 8 -7.18 28.13 -5.77
C LYS A 8 -5.81 28.16 -5.10
N TRP A 9 -4.74 28.14 -5.88
CA TRP A 9 -3.36 28.26 -5.39
C TRP A 9 -3.12 29.60 -4.70
N CYS A 10 -3.51 30.72 -5.30
CA CYS A 10 -3.39 32.04 -4.66
C CYS A 10 -4.08 32.07 -3.30
N ARG A 11 -5.28 31.49 -3.18
CA ARG A 11 -5.99 31.41 -1.90
C ARG A 11 -5.24 30.58 -0.88
N HIS A 12 -4.79 29.37 -1.24
CA HIS A 12 -4.03 28.52 -0.30
C HIS A 12 -2.76 29.17 0.21
N PHE A 13 -2.02 29.89 -0.64
CA PHE A 13 -0.84 30.65 -0.22
C PHE A 13 -1.21 31.84 0.68
N CYS A 14 -2.28 32.58 0.38
CA CYS A 14 -2.78 33.64 1.27
C CYS A 14 -3.24 33.10 2.64
N GLU A 15 -3.73 31.87 2.69
CA GLU A 15 -4.13 31.16 3.91
C GLU A 15 -2.93 30.55 4.67
N GLY A 16 -1.70 30.77 4.21
CA GLY A 16 -0.48 30.37 4.92
C GLY A 16 0.08 29.00 4.53
N ARG A 17 -0.45 28.34 3.48
CA ARG A 17 0.16 27.13 2.93
C ARG A 17 1.52 27.49 2.31
N THR A 18 2.60 27.00 2.89
CA THR A 18 3.97 27.15 2.36
C THR A 18 4.43 25.94 1.56
N ASP A 19 3.73 24.81 1.66
CA ASP A 19 4.07 23.57 0.97
C ASP A 19 3.49 23.52 -0.46
N VAL A 20 4.37 23.30 -1.42
CA VAL A 20 4.09 23.27 -2.87
C VAL A 20 3.74 21.85 -3.33
N HIS A 21 3.94 20.83 -2.48
CA HIS A 21 3.61 19.46 -2.83
C HIS A 21 2.09 19.26 -2.80
N ASP A 22 1.62 18.38 -3.69
CA ASP A 22 0.24 17.92 -3.64
C ASP A 22 -0.01 17.21 -2.31
N GLU A 23 -1.21 17.43 -1.76
CA GLU A 23 -1.66 16.64 -0.61
C GLU A 23 -1.69 15.17 -1.02
N GLN A 24 -1.40 14.26 -0.07
CA GLN A 24 -1.54 12.83 -0.36
C GLN A 24 -2.96 12.57 -0.85
N GLY A 25 -3.08 12.36 -2.16
CA GLY A 25 -4.34 12.03 -2.78
C GLY A 25 -4.81 10.73 -2.16
N THR A 26 -5.99 10.75 -1.54
CA THR A 26 -6.72 9.53 -1.24
C THR A 26 -7.06 8.90 -2.59
N GLY A 27 -6.13 8.10 -3.12
CA GLY A 27 -6.40 7.24 -4.27
C GLY A 27 -7.65 6.42 -4.00
N ARG A 28 -8.27 5.90 -5.06
CA ARG A 28 -9.46 5.05 -4.96
C ARG A 28 -9.26 4.03 -3.82
N PRO A 29 -10.18 3.95 -2.83
CA PRO A 29 -10.09 2.94 -1.79
C PRO A 29 -10.00 1.58 -2.47
N SER A 30 -8.83 0.95 -2.38
CA SER A 30 -8.66 -0.41 -2.82
C SER A 30 -9.58 -1.27 -1.96
N VAL A 31 -10.56 -1.94 -2.58
CA VAL A 31 -11.51 -2.85 -1.91
C VAL A 31 -10.77 -4.13 -1.53
N ILE A 32 -9.70 -3.98 -0.76
CA ILE A 32 -9.02 -5.09 -0.10
C ILE A 32 -9.64 -5.17 1.29
N SER A 33 -10.30 -6.29 1.58
CA SER A 33 -10.94 -6.52 2.87
C SER A 33 -9.91 -6.81 3.96
N ASP A 34 -10.26 -6.52 5.22
CA ASP A 34 -9.45 -6.90 6.39
C ASP A 34 -9.24 -8.41 6.45
N ALA A 35 -10.21 -9.20 6.01
CA ALA A 35 -10.09 -10.66 5.90
C ALA A 35 -8.95 -11.08 4.96
N LEU A 36 -8.76 -10.39 3.84
CA LEU A 36 -7.64 -10.66 2.93
C LEU A 36 -6.29 -10.36 3.59
N PHE A 37 -6.19 -9.24 4.32
CA PHE A 37 -4.98 -8.88 5.05
C PHE A 37 -4.61 -9.94 6.08
N GLN A 38 -5.58 -10.32 6.93
CA GLN A 38 -5.38 -11.31 7.98
C GLN A 38 -4.93 -12.65 7.40
N ARG A 39 -5.61 -13.14 6.36
CA ARG A 39 -5.28 -14.41 5.71
C ARG A 39 -3.90 -14.40 5.07
N THR A 40 -3.51 -13.28 4.44
CA THR A 40 -2.18 -13.12 3.83
C THR A 40 -1.09 -13.08 4.90
N GLU A 41 -1.32 -12.34 5.98
CA GLU A 41 -0.38 -12.26 7.10
C GLU A 41 -0.20 -13.61 7.79
N GLU A 42 -1.30 -14.33 8.03
CA GLU A 42 -1.27 -15.66 8.65
C GLU A 42 -0.51 -16.68 7.79
N ALA A 43 -0.71 -16.68 6.46
CA ALA A 43 0.04 -17.54 5.55
C ALA A 43 1.54 -17.27 5.60
N ILE A 44 1.94 -15.99 5.57
CA ILE A 44 3.36 -15.59 5.67
C ILE A 44 3.95 -15.92 7.05
N ARG A 45 3.20 -15.72 8.14
CA ARG A 45 3.64 -16.06 9.49
C ARG A 45 3.83 -17.57 9.66
N THR A 46 2.94 -18.38 9.07
CA THR A 46 3.02 -19.83 9.07
C THR A 46 4.22 -20.35 8.29
N ASN A 47 4.46 -19.81 7.08
CA ASN A 47 5.62 -20.15 6.29
C ASN A 47 6.22 -18.92 5.60
N ARG A 48 7.28 -18.39 6.23
CA ARG A 48 7.99 -17.20 5.73
C ARG A 48 8.69 -17.44 4.39
N ARG A 49 8.84 -18.67 3.91
CA ARG A 49 9.51 -18.98 2.63
C ARG A 49 8.58 -18.93 1.42
N LEU A 50 7.27 -18.80 1.63
CA LEU A 50 6.27 -18.83 0.56
C LEU A 50 6.63 -17.86 -0.58
N LYS A 51 6.53 -18.34 -1.81
CA LYS A 51 6.61 -17.53 -3.03
C LYS A 51 5.25 -16.87 -3.27
N LEU A 52 5.26 -15.75 -3.99
CA LEU A 52 4.02 -15.04 -4.34
C LEU A 52 3.02 -15.94 -5.08
N LYS A 53 3.51 -16.86 -5.93
CA LYS A 53 2.67 -17.85 -6.62
C LYS A 53 2.00 -18.84 -5.66
N GLU A 54 2.70 -19.27 -4.62
CA GLU A 54 2.15 -20.19 -3.60
C GLU A 54 1.12 -19.46 -2.73
N LEU A 55 1.38 -18.20 -2.37
CA LEU A 55 0.39 -17.35 -1.70
C LEU A 55 -0.87 -17.16 -2.56
N HIS A 56 -0.72 -17.01 -3.88
CA HIS A 56 -1.87 -16.89 -4.78
C HIS A 56 -2.67 -18.20 -4.90
N GLN A 57 -2.03 -19.37 -4.76
CA GLN A 57 -2.75 -20.64 -4.68
C GLN A 57 -3.58 -20.76 -3.39
N ILE A 58 -3.09 -20.18 -2.29
CA ILE A 58 -3.82 -20.11 -1.01
C ILE A 58 -4.96 -19.08 -1.11
N ILE A 59 -4.73 -17.97 -1.81
CA ILE A 59 -5.60 -16.81 -1.92
C ILE A 59 -5.87 -16.51 -3.41
N PRO A 60 -6.70 -17.35 -4.07
CA PRO A 60 -6.99 -17.20 -5.49
C PRO A 60 -7.93 -16.03 -5.80
N GLU A 61 -8.62 -15.48 -4.80
CA GLU A 61 -9.60 -14.40 -4.96
C GLU A 61 -9.01 -13.06 -5.46
N VAL A 62 -7.69 -12.90 -5.43
CA VAL A 62 -7.02 -11.66 -5.85
C VAL A 62 -5.92 -11.91 -6.88
N SER A 63 -5.66 -10.89 -7.70
CA SER A 63 -4.57 -10.95 -8.68
C SER A 63 -3.20 -11.01 -8.00
N MET A 64 -2.20 -11.56 -8.68
CA MET A 64 -0.81 -11.56 -8.20
C MET A 64 -0.29 -10.14 -7.88
N THR A 65 -0.68 -9.14 -8.66
CA THR A 65 -0.27 -7.74 -8.44
C THR A 65 -0.87 -7.18 -7.16
N THR A 66 -2.16 -7.41 -6.92
CA THR A 66 -2.85 -7.02 -5.68
C THR A 66 -2.21 -7.72 -4.48
N LEU A 67 -1.92 -9.01 -4.60
CA LEU A 67 -1.26 -9.78 -3.54
C LEU A 67 0.13 -9.23 -3.23
N TYR A 68 0.90 -8.85 -4.25
CA TYR A 68 2.21 -8.22 -4.07
C TYR A 68 2.10 -6.87 -3.33
N GLU A 69 1.14 -6.03 -3.71
CA GLU A 69 0.87 -4.75 -3.05
C GLU A 69 0.46 -4.94 -1.58
N VAL A 70 -0.41 -5.91 -1.30
CA VAL A 70 -0.79 -6.29 0.05
C VAL A 70 0.43 -6.68 0.88
N VAL A 71 1.27 -7.58 0.37
CA VAL A 71 2.43 -8.09 1.11
C VAL A 71 3.46 -6.99 1.36
N THR A 72 3.79 -6.20 0.34
CA THR A 72 4.93 -5.27 0.39
C THR A 72 4.56 -3.87 0.86
N VAL A 73 3.45 -3.32 0.40
CA VAL A 73 3.05 -1.93 0.69
C VAL A 73 2.22 -1.89 1.95
N ARG A 74 1.24 -2.78 2.09
CA ARG A 74 0.25 -2.71 3.18
C ARG A 74 0.73 -3.42 4.44
N LEU A 75 1.24 -4.64 4.32
CA LEU A 75 1.80 -5.40 5.44
C LEU A 75 3.29 -5.09 5.69
N GLY A 76 3.94 -4.37 4.77
CA GLY A 76 5.33 -3.95 4.93
C GLY A 76 6.36 -5.08 4.86
N TYR A 77 6.01 -6.27 4.37
CA TYR A 77 6.98 -7.37 4.25
C TYR A 77 7.93 -7.13 3.08
N ARG A 78 9.20 -7.48 3.30
CA ARG A 78 10.22 -7.56 2.25
C ARG A 78 10.79 -8.95 2.17
N LYS A 79 11.24 -9.35 0.99
CA LYS A 79 11.93 -10.64 0.81
C LYS A 79 13.42 -10.46 1.06
N LEU A 80 13.96 -11.13 2.08
CA LEU A 80 15.40 -11.24 2.32
C LEU A 80 15.85 -12.68 2.09
N CYS A 81 16.73 -12.86 1.10
CA CYS A 81 17.07 -14.17 0.53
C CYS A 81 15.79 -14.90 0.10
N GLU A 82 15.32 -15.85 0.91
CA GLU A 82 14.09 -16.62 0.67
C GLU A 82 12.98 -16.36 1.68
N HIS A 83 13.22 -15.54 2.72
CA HIS A 83 12.26 -15.31 3.79
C HIS A 83 11.57 -13.95 3.67
N TRP A 84 10.27 -13.92 3.89
CA TRP A 84 9.53 -12.71 4.18
C TRP A 84 9.87 -12.23 5.59
N VAL A 85 10.38 -11.01 5.67
CA VAL A 85 10.66 -10.33 6.93
C VAL A 85 9.83 -9.04 6.99
N PRO A 86 9.28 -8.69 8.16
CA PRO A 86 8.64 -7.39 8.33
C PRO A 86 9.69 -6.29 8.11
N GLY A 87 9.39 -5.37 7.21
CA GLY A 87 10.12 -4.13 7.05
C GLY A 87 9.84 -3.26 8.28
N GLY A 88 10.83 -3.13 9.16
CA GLY A 88 10.69 -2.31 10.35
C GLY A 88 10.33 -0.86 10.00
N ASN A 89 9.08 -0.51 10.25
CA ASN A 89 8.69 0.61 11.10
C ASN A 89 7.45 0.16 11.90
N LEU A 90 7.72 -0.61 12.95
CA LEU A 90 6.81 -0.73 14.09
C LEU A 90 7.11 0.50 14.98
N LEU A 91 6.55 1.65 14.61
CA LEU A 91 6.35 2.82 15.47
C LEU A 91 4.99 3.42 15.12
#